data_AF-A0A3B0U5M9-F1
#
_entry.id   AF-A0A3B0U5M9-F1
#
_cell.length_a   1.000
_cell.length_b   1.000
_cell.length_c   1.000
_cell.angle_alpha   90.00
_cell.angle_beta   90.00
_cell.angle_gamma   90.00
#
_symmetry.space_group_name_H-M   'P 1'
#
loop_
_entity.id
_entity.type
_entity.pdbx_description
1 polymer ?
#
loop_
_entity_poly.entity_id
_entity_poly.type
_entity_poly.pdbx_seq_one_letter_code
_entity_poly.pdbx_strand_id
1 'polypeptide(L)'
;MTDKTTAIQKPVQITEDGQYIAQFLKQHDSNRYYSTLVLDETSRSDVQALYAFSVEISRIRSMITKPAPGEIRLQYWVDFLSGNGHGDTSKNPIASALQ
;
A
#
# COMPACT_ATOMS: atom_id res chain seq x y z
N MET A 1 -38.89 11.45 -9.66
CA MET A 1 -38.72 10.39 -10.68
C MET A 1 -38.18 11.11 -11.90
N THR A 2 -36.93 10.99 -12.31
CA THR A 2 -35.95 9.88 -12.47
C THR A 2 -34.60 10.63 -12.66
N ASP A 3 -33.38 10.22 -12.30
CA ASP A 3 -32.74 8.93 -12.08
C ASP A 3 -31.40 9.25 -11.36
N LYS A 4 -31.13 8.66 -10.19
CA LYS A 4 -29.84 8.80 -9.47
C LYS A 4 -28.89 7.61 -9.76
N THR A 5 -29.17 6.84 -10.81
CA THR A 5 -28.48 5.59 -11.11
C THR A 5 -27.46 5.75 -12.24
N THR A 6 -26.50 6.67 -12.11
CA THR A 6 -25.34 6.71 -13.02
C THR A 6 -24.11 7.24 -12.29
N ALA A 7 -23.68 6.50 -11.28
CA ALA A 7 -22.33 6.60 -10.74
C ALA A 7 -21.80 5.19 -10.41
N ILE A 8 -22.08 4.22 -11.30
CA ILE A 8 -21.55 2.87 -11.20
C ILE A 8 -20.35 2.78 -12.15
N GLN A 9 -19.18 2.65 -11.52
CA GLN A 9 -17.91 2.14 -12.04
C GLN A 9 -17.15 3.05 -13.03
N LYS A 10 -16.25 3.88 -12.48
CA LYS A 10 -14.98 4.16 -13.17
C LYS A 10 -14.20 2.84 -13.19
N PRO A 11 -13.69 2.36 -14.34
CA PRO A 11 -12.90 1.13 -14.36
C PRO A 11 -11.71 1.29 -13.44
N VAL A 12 -11.56 0.38 -12.47
CA VAL A 12 -10.37 0.31 -11.62
C VAL A 12 -9.20 0.01 -12.54
N GLN A 13 -8.39 1.02 -12.83
CA GLN A 13 -7.13 0.81 -13.51
C GLN A 13 -6.25 0.07 -12.51
N ILE A 14 -5.99 -1.22 -12.75
CA ILE A 14 -4.95 -1.91 -12.00
C ILE A 14 -3.64 -1.22 -12.38
N THR A 15 -3.15 -0.34 -11.51
CA THR A 15 -1.85 0.30 -11.66
C THR A 15 -0.77 -0.77 -11.50
N GLU A 16 0.40 -0.56 -12.12
CA GLU A 16 1.57 -1.45 -11.92
C GLU A 16 1.88 -1.63 -10.43
N ASP A 17 1.65 -0.57 -9.65
CA ASP A 17 1.72 -0.58 -8.19
C ASP A 17 0.74 -1.58 -7.58
N GLY A 18 -0.54 -1.57 -7.96
CA GLY A 18 -1.54 -2.51 -7.41
C GLY A 18 -1.16 -3.99 -7.57
N GLN A 19 -0.60 -4.37 -8.73
CA GLN A 19 -0.11 -5.75 -8.94
C GLN A 19 1.10 -6.07 -8.05
N TYR A 20 2.04 -5.13 -7.96
CA TYR A 20 3.19 -5.26 -7.08
C TYR A 20 2.76 -5.42 -5.63
N ILE A 21 1.80 -4.62 -5.15
CA ILE A 21 1.26 -4.68 -3.77
C ILE A 21 0.63 -6.03 -3.49
N ALA A 22 -0.23 -6.52 -4.39
CA ALA A 22 -0.86 -7.83 -4.25
C ALA A 22 0.19 -8.95 -4.17
N GLN A 23 1.24 -8.89 -5.01
CA GLN A 23 2.31 -9.88 -5.02
C GLN A 23 3.20 -9.80 -3.77
N PHE A 24 3.59 -8.59 -3.37
CA PHE A 24 4.37 -8.32 -2.16
C PHE A 24 3.63 -8.85 -0.92
N LEU A 25 2.34 -8.54 -0.80
CA LEU A 25 1.53 -9.01 0.32
C LEU A 25 1.40 -10.54 0.30
N LYS A 26 1.15 -11.14 -0.87
CA LYS A 26 1.08 -12.61 -1.00
C LYS A 26 2.38 -13.30 -0.57
N GLN A 27 3.54 -12.70 -0.84
CA GLN A 27 4.85 -13.24 -0.47
C GLN A 27 5.17 -13.08 1.01
N HIS A 28 4.76 -11.98 1.63
CA HIS A 28 5.21 -11.59 2.97
C HIS A 28 4.14 -11.72 4.07
N ASP A 29 2.86 -11.77 3.73
CA ASP A 29 1.73 -12.05 4.63
C ASP A 29 0.56 -12.67 3.83
N SER A 30 0.72 -13.94 3.47
CA SER A 30 -0.26 -14.67 2.65
C SER A 30 -1.64 -14.78 3.31
N ASN A 31 -1.70 -14.84 4.65
CA ASN A 31 -2.98 -14.89 5.38
C ASN A 31 -3.77 -13.60 5.16
N ARG A 32 -3.13 -12.44 5.30
CA ARG A 32 -3.78 -11.16 5.01
C ARG A 32 -4.14 -11.03 3.54
N TYR A 33 -3.27 -11.46 2.62
CA TYR A 33 -3.60 -11.49 1.20
C TYR A 33 -4.90 -12.28 0.94
N TYR A 34 -4.99 -13.54 1.40
CA TYR A 34 -6.18 -14.36 1.16
C TYR A 34 -7.43 -13.78 1.82
N SER A 35 -7.31 -13.17 3.00
CA SER A 35 -8.45 -12.50 3.65
C SER A 35 -9.04 -11.35 2.84
N THR A 36 -8.25 -10.72 1.96
CA THR A 36 -8.74 -9.62 1.10
C THR A 36 -9.49 -10.09 -0.14
N LEU A 37 -9.40 -11.37 -0.51
CA LEU A 37 -10.01 -11.86 -1.76
C LEU A 37 -11.54 -11.87 -1.75
N VAL A 38 -12.16 -11.71 -0.57
CA VAL A 38 -13.61 -11.59 -0.40
C VAL A 38 -14.14 -10.17 -0.65
N LEU A 39 -13.24 -9.19 -0.73
CA LEU A 39 -13.58 -7.79 -0.97
C LEU A 39 -13.82 -7.54 -2.47
N ASP A 40 -14.61 -6.53 -2.78
CA ASP A 40 -14.68 -6.00 -4.15
C ASP A 40 -13.32 -5.43 -4.58
N GLU A 41 -13.13 -5.26 -5.88
CA GLU A 41 -11.82 -4.93 -6.44
C GLU A 41 -11.21 -3.62 -5.89
N THR A 42 -12.03 -2.58 -5.72
CA THR A 42 -11.59 -1.28 -5.20
C THR A 42 -11.18 -1.42 -3.74
N SER A 43 -12.09 -1.91 -2.89
CA SER A 43 -11.81 -2.09 -1.46
C SER A 43 -10.64 -3.06 -1.22
N ARG A 44 -10.50 -4.08 -2.06
CA ARG A 44 -9.39 -5.03 -2.00
C ARG A 44 -8.05 -4.33 -2.24
N SER A 45 -7.96 -3.49 -3.27
CA SER A 45 -6.72 -2.75 -3.57
C SER A 45 -6.29 -1.87 -2.40
N ASP A 46 -7.23 -1.09 -1.86
CA ASP A 46 -6.95 -0.16 -0.75
C ASP A 46 -6.52 -0.91 0.53
N VAL A 47 -7.23 -1.99 0.88
CA VAL A 47 -6.89 -2.81 2.05
C VAL A 47 -5.56 -3.53 1.86
N GLN A 48 -5.24 -3.99 0.65
CA GLN A 48 -3.95 -4.61 0.35
C GLN A 48 -2.80 -3.60 0.48
N ALA A 49 -2.99 -2.34 0.08
CA ALA A 49 -1.98 -1.28 0.26
C ALA A 49 -1.70 -1.02 1.75
N LEU A 50 -2.76 -0.93 2.58
CA LEU A 50 -2.62 -0.77 4.04
C LEU A 50 -1.89 -1.96 4.68
N TYR A 51 -2.20 -3.19 4.26
CA TYR A 51 -1.50 -4.36 4.76
C TYR A 51 -0.06 -4.46 4.27
N ALA A 52 0.23 -4.08 3.02
CA ALA A 52 1.60 -4.01 2.51
C ALA A 52 2.44 -2.99 3.29
N PHE A 53 1.88 -1.82 3.62
CA PHE A 53 2.51 -0.86 4.52
C PHE A 53 2.82 -1.45 5.89
N SER A 54 1.85 -2.15 6.51
CA SER A 54 2.06 -2.81 7.81
C SER A 54 3.18 -3.85 7.77
N VAL A 55 3.26 -4.63 6.68
CA VAL A 55 4.33 -5.58 6.44
C VAL A 55 5.67 -4.87 6.26
N GLU A 56 5.73 -3.78 5.50
CA GLU A 56 6.96 -3.02 5.29
C GLU A 56 7.53 -2.51 6.62
N ILE A 57 6.71 -1.85 7.44
CA ILE A 57 7.14 -1.31 8.75
C ILE A 57 7.65 -2.43 9.66
N SER A 58 6.92 -3.55 9.73
CA SER A 58 7.28 -4.68 10.60
C SER A 58 8.64 -5.29 10.23
N ARG A 59 8.99 -5.27 8.93
CA ARG A 59 10.25 -5.83 8.43
C ARG A 59 11.45 -4.91 8.63
N ILE A 60 11.27 -3.60 8.81
CA ILE A 60 12.40 -2.67 8.95
C ILE A 60 13.35 -3.14 10.06
N ARG A 61 12.81 -3.58 11.20
CA ARG A 61 13.62 -4.07 12.33
C ARG A 61 14.41 -5.33 12.01
N SER A 62 13.90 -6.23 11.17
CA SER A 62 14.58 -7.50 10.83
C SER A 62 15.62 -7.34 9.71
N MET A 63 15.55 -6.27 8.92
CA MET A 63 16.44 -6.03 7.78
C MET A 63 17.68 -5.19 8.13
N ILE A 64 17.82 -4.74 9.37
CA ILE A 64 18.91 -3.84 9.78
C ILE A 64 19.93 -4.53 10.68
N THR A 65 21.21 -4.41 10.31
CA THR A 65 22.35 -4.85 11.15
C THR A 65 22.86 -3.71 12.04
N LYS A 66 22.69 -2.46 11.60
CA LYS A 66 23.04 -1.24 12.34
C LYS A 66 21.78 -0.39 12.56
N PRO A 67 21.63 0.34 13.67
CA PRO A 67 20.41 1.12 13.95
C PRO A 67 20.08 2.19 12.91
N ALA A 68 21.09 2.92 12.41
CA ALA A 68 20.89 4.13 11.60
C ALA A 68 20.08 3.94 10.30
N PRO A 69 20.31 2.89 9.46
CA PRO A 69 19.48 2.65 8.28
C PRO A 69 17.99 2.45 8.57
N GLY A 70 17.65 1.84 9.71
CA GLY A 70 16.25 1.61 10.10
C GLY A 70 15.55 2.89 10.49
N GLU A 71 16.24 3.75 11.25
CA GLU A 71 15.77 5.07 11.63
C GLU A 71 15.49 5.94 10.40
N ILE A 72 16.40 5.95 9.41
CA ILE A 72 16.20 6.69 8.15
C ILE A 72 14.93 6.21 7.42
N ARG A 73 14.72 4.88 7.32
CA ARG A 73 13.54 4.33 6.64
C ARG A 73 12.24 4.65 7.39
N LEU A 74 12.26 4.66 8.72
CA LEU A 74 11.11 5.04 9.53
C LEU A 74 10.82 6.54 9.44
N GLN A 75 11.86 7.37 9.47
CA GLN A 75 11.70 8.82 9.32
C GLN A 75 11.11 9.17 7.95
N TYR A 76 11.55 8.49 6.88
CA TYR A 76 10.92 8.62 5.56
C TYR A 76 9.41 8.36 5.62
N TRP A 77 8.96 7.31 6.32
CA TRP A 77 7.54 6.99 6.47
C TRP A 77 6.78 8.05 7.29
N VAL A 78 7.39 8.58 8.35
CA VAL A 78 6.81 9.69 9.13
C VAL A 78 6.64 10.92 8.25
N ASP A 79 7.66 11.28 7.47
CA ASP A 79 7.62 12.45 6.59
C ASP A 79 6.55 12.29 5.50
N PHE A 80 6.48 11.10 4.87
CA PHE A 80 5.45 10.76 3.88
C PHE A 80 4.03 10.92 4.45
N LEU A 81 3.74 10.29 5.59
CA LEU A 81 2.42 10.32 6.22
C LEU A 81 2.05 11.72 6.76
N SER A 82 3.03 12.54 7.10
CA SER A 82 2.83 13.92 7.56
C SER A 82 2.62 14.91 6.42
N GLY A 83 2.68 14.47 5.16
CA GLY A 83 2.66 15.36 3.99
C GLY A 83 3.93 16.19 3.82
N ASN A 84 4.98 15.89 4.59
CA ASN A 84 6.29 16.54 4.55
C ASN A 84 7.31 15.74 3.73
N GLY A 85 6.85 14.75 2.96
CA GLY A 85 7.70 13.87 2.17
C GLY A 85 8.53 14.66 1.15
N HIS A 86 9.85 14.71 1.36
CA HIS A 86 10.78 15.30 0.40
C HIS A 86 11.13 14.24 -0.66
N GLY A 87 10.27 14.07 -1.65
CA GLY A 87 10.55 13.17 -2.77
C GLY A 87 9.33 12.75 -3.57
N ASP A 88 9.59 12.35 -4.81
CA ASP A 88 8.60 11.75 -5.69
C ASP A 88 8.12 10.41 -5.11
N THR A 89 6.86 10.36 -4.67
CA THR A 89 6.19 9.19 -4.10
C THR A 89 6.20 7.99 -5.06
N SER A 90 6.45 8.25 -6.35
CA SER A 90 6.68 7.25 -7.40
C SER A 90 7.80 6.25 -7.11
N LYS A 91 8.73 6.56 -6.20
CA LYS A 91 9.89 5.67 -5.92
C LYS A 91 9.59 4.54 -4.93
N ASN A 92 8.49 4.61 -4.19
CA ASN A 92 8.04 3.50 -3.35
C ASN A 92 6.63 3.08 -3.79
N PRO A 93 6.45 1.90 -4.43
CA PRO A 93 5.14 1.45 -4.91
C PRO A 93 4.13 1.30 -3.77
N ILE A 94 4.57 1.04 -2.53
CA ILE A 94 3.69 0.99 -1.35
C ILE A 94 3.24 2.39 -0.95
N ALA A 95 4.09 3.40 -1.06
CA ALA A 95 3.71 4.79 -0.79
C ALA A 95 2.77 5.34 -1.88
N SER A 96 3.06 5.04 -3.15
CA SER A 96 2.21 5.37 -4.30
C SER A 96 0.79 4.80 -4.13
N ALA A 97 0.67 3.54 -3.71
CA ALA A 97 -0.62 2.88 -3.49
C ALA A 97 -1.43 3.39 -2.28
N LEU A 98 -0.88 4.31 -1.47
CA LEU A 98 -1.57 4.92 -0.33
C LEU A 98 -2.15 6.32 -0.63
N GLN A 99 -1.99 6.83 -1.86
CA GLN A 99 -2.51 8.13 -2.32
C GLN A 99 -3.83 7.98 -3.08
#